data_AF-A0A948FHP6-F1
#
_entry.id   AF-A0A948FHP6-F1
#
_cell.length_a   1.000
_cell.length_b   1.000
_cell.length_c   1.000
_cell.angle_alpha   90.00
_cell.angle_beta   90.00
_cell.angle_gamma   90.00
#
_symmetry.space_group_name_H-M   'P 1'
#
loop_
_entity.id
_entity.type
_entity.pdbx_description
1 polymer ?
#
loop_
_entity_poly.entity_id
_entity_poly.type
_entity_poly.pdbx_seq_one_letter_code
_entity_poly.pdbx_strand_id
1 'polypeptide(L)'
;MSLPKKKDIKNLIVLSTQGDEKAFHGLYERLNNTLFRYVLSRTGDRDIAIDLLQDVFIDLWRGLQKFTYSSEEQFYGFVFKIIKRKLSVYYKKHQTTLEIDENDLEQSHERDVELADDLRILTTTVGKLKEKSRVVIELRYWSGLTFREIGVILNCKETTVKVRHHRALKTLQEIMKEYM
;
A
#
# COMPACT_ATOMS: atom_id res chain seq x y z
N MET A 1 -25.46 -22.62 -10.67
CA MET A 1 -24.25 -21.94 -11.15
C MET A 1 -23.46 -21.48 -9.92
N SER A 2 -22.70 -22.37 -9.28
CA SER A 2 -22.07 -22.08 -8.00
C SER A 2 -20.85 -21.18 -8.18
N LEU A 3 -20.94 -19.95 -7.70
CA LEU A 3 -19.79 -19.08 -7.47
C LEU A 3 -18.79 -19.84 -6.58
N PRO A 4 -17.56 -20.10 -7.02
CA PRO A 4 -16.63 -20.92 -6.26
C PRO A 4 -16.28 -20.21 -4.95
N LYS A 5 -16.46 -20.94 -3.84
CA LYS A 5 -15.98 -20.65 -2.49
C LYS A 5 -14.62 -19.93 -2.54
N LYS A 6 -14.45 -18.85 -1.75
CA LYS A 6 -13.18 -18.17 -1.43
C LYS A 6 -11.99 -19.06 -1.78
N LYS A 7 -11.40 -18.91 -2.98
CA LYS A 7 -10.17 -19.62 -3.30
C LYS A 7 -9.13 -19.13 -2.31
N ASP A 8 -8.49 -20.08 -1.62
CA ASP A 8 -7.37 -19.81 -0.73
C ASP A 8 -6.33 -18.97 -1.48
N ILE A 9 -5.93 -17.83 -0.90
CA ILE A 9 -4.99 -16.90 -1.54
C ILE A 9 -3.66 -17.60 -1.84
N LYS A 10 -3.26 -18.54 -0.99
CA LYS A 10 -2.12 -19.44 -1.25
C LYS A 10 -2.28 -20.17 -2.58
N ASN A 11 -3.44 -20.75 -2.86
CA ASN A 11 -3.68 -21.48 -4.10
C ASN A 11 -3.65 -20.55 -5.31
N LEU A 12 -4.20 -19.34 -5.19
CA LEU A 12 -4.11 -18.33 -6.26
C LEU A 12 -2.64 -17.98 -6.55
N ILE A 13 -1.82 -17.77 -5.52
CA ILE A 13 -0.40 -17.46 -5.68
C ILE A 13 0.32 -18.63 -6.34
N VAL A 14 0.19 -19.85 -5.80
CA VAL A 14 0.90 -21.04 -6.31
C VAL A 14 0.54 -21.31 -7.77
N LEU A 15 -0.74 -21.30 -8.13
CA LEU A 15 -1.15 -21.50 -9.53
C LEU A 15 -0.65 -20.36 -10.44
N SER A 16 -0.64 -19.11 -9.94
CA SER A 16 -0.07 -17.98 -10.70
C SER A 16 1.43 -18.15 -10.97
N THR A 17 2.20 -18.72 -10.04
CA THR A 17 3.64 -19.02 -10.27
C THR A 17 3.86 -20.05 -11.38
N GLN A 18 2.84 -20.85 -11.70
CA GLN A 18 2.86 -21.85 -12.77
C GLN A 18 2.33 -21.30 -14.11
N GLY A 19 1.98 -20.01 -14.17
CA GLY A 19 1.42 -19.38 -15.36
C GLY A 19 -0.09 -19.57 -15.55
N ASP A 20 -0.84 -19.96 -14.51
CA ASP A 20 -2.31 -19.98 -14.59
C ASP A 20 -2.88 -18.55 -14.58
N GLU A 21 -3.32 -18.09 -15.76
CA GLU A 21 -3.90 -16.76 -15.95
C GLU A 21 -5.20 -16.56 -15.15
N LYS A 22 -6.02 -17.61 -14.98
CA LYS A 22 -7.27 -17.51 -14.20
C LYS A 22 -6.98 -17.35 -12.73
N ALA A 23 -5.95 -18.04 -12.23
CA ALA A 23 -5.48 -17.85 -10.86
C ALA A 23 -4.93 -16.44 -10.64
N PHE A 24 -4.18 -15.92 -11.61
CA PHE A 24 -3.66 -14.56 -11.54
C PHE A 24 -4.76 -13.50 -11.60
N HIS A 25 -5.79 -13.72 -12.43
CA HIS A 25 -6.97 -12.86 -12.42
C HIS A 25 -7.65 -12.82 -11.03
N GLY A 26 -7.83 -13.99 -10.40
CA GLY A 26 -8.35 -14.03 -9.02
C GLY A 26 -7.45 -13.33 -8.01
N LEU A 27 -6.12 -13.38 -8.20
CA LEU A 27 -5.16 -12.65 -7.38
C LEU A 27 -5.27 -11.14 -7.60
N TYR A 28 -5.46 -10.70 -8.84
CA TYR A 28 -5.72 -9.31 -9.20
C TYR A 28 -6.98 -8.79 -8.50
N GLU A 29 -8.12 -9.48 -8.63
CA GLU A 29 -9.38 -9.10 -7.97
C GLU A 29 -9.21 -8.94 -6.45
N ARG A 30 -8.39 -9.80 -5.84
CA ARG A 30 -8.14 -9.79 -4.40
C ARG A 30 -7.27 -8.62 -3.94
N LEU A 31 -6.29 -8.22 -4.74
CA LEU A 31 -5.27 -7.25 -4.36
C LEU A 31 -5.58 -5.83 -4.85
N ASN A 32 -6.27 -5.69 -5.98
CA ASN A 32 -6.39 -4.44 -6.72
C ASN A 32 -6.87 -3.26 -5.84
N ASN A 33 -7.99 -3.40 -5.15
CA ASN A 33 -8.54 -2.31 -4.31
C ASN A 33 -7.58 -1.89 -3.19
N THR A 34 -6.98 -2.87 -2.51
CA THR A 34 -6.02 -2.66 -1.44
C THR A 34 -4.76 -1.95 -1.93
N LEU A 35 -4.18 -2.41 -3.03
CA LEU A 35 -2.95 -1.83 -3.57
C LEU A 35 -3.22 -0.47 -4.20
N PHE A 36 -4.36 -0.30 -4.87
CA PHE A 36 -4.79 0.98 -5.42
C PHE A 36 -4.86 2.07 -4.34
N ARG A 37 -5.52 1.79 -3.20
CA ARG A 37 -5.59 2.75 -2.08
C ARG A 37 -4.22 3.15 -1.55
N TYR A 38 -3.30 2.19 -1.46
CA TYR A 38 -1.93 2.45 -1.01
C TYR A 38 -1.12 3.28 -2.02
N VAL A 39 -1.26 3.00 -3.33
CA VAL A 39 -0.56 3.78 -4.36
C VAL A 39 -1.16 5.18 -4.45
N LEU A 40 -2.49 5.30 -4.39
CA LEU A 40 -3.19 6.59 -4.39
C LEU A 40 -2.78 7.47 -3.20
N SER A 41 -2.63 6.91 -2.00
CA SER A 41 -2.16 7.66 -0.84
C SER A 41 -0.70 8.15 -0.96
N ARG A 42 0.04 7.66 -1.94
CA ARG A 42 1.43 8.05 -2.23
C ARG A 42 1.54 9.03 -3.38
N THR A 43 0.71 8.87 -4.41
CA THR A 43 0.74 9.73 -5.59
C THR A 43 -0.12 10.98 -5.43
N GLY A 44 -1.21 10.91 -4.64
CA GLY A 44 -2.20 11.98 -4.54
C GLY A 44 -3.04 12.17 -5.80
N ASP A 45 -2.79 11.38 -6.85
CA ASP A 45 -3.41 11.48 -8.17
C ASP A 45 -3.93 10.10 -8.60
N ARG A 46 -5.20 10.07 -9.00
CA ARG A 46 -5.92 8.85 -9.37
C ARG A 46 -5.41 8.24 -10.66
N ASP A 47 -5.17 9.04 -11.68
CA ASP A 47 -4.76 8.54 -13.00
C ASP A 47 -3.33 8.00 -12.92
N ILE A 48 -2.46 8.69 -12.20
CA ILE A 48 -1.09 8.21 -11.90
C ILE A 48 -1.14 6.91 -11.08
N ALA A 49 -2.05 6.82 -10.10
CA ALA A 49 -2.17 5.60 -9.29
C ALA A 49 -2.65 4.40 -10.12
N ILE A 50 -3.57 4.61 -11.06
CA ILE A 50 -4.05 3.56 -11.99
C ILE A 50 -2.89 3.08 -12.87
N ASP A 51 -2.15 4.01 -13.48
CA ASP A 51 -1.03 3.70 -14.38
C ASP A 51 0.07 2.91 -13.65
N LEU A 52 0.52 3.40 -12.48
CA LEU A 52 1.51 2.71 -11.67
C LEU A 52 1.03 1.32 -11.23
N LEU A 53 -0.25 1.17 -10.89
CA LEU A 53 -0.78 -0.10 -10.44
C LEU A 53 -0.85 -1.13 -11.57
N GLN A 54 -1.20 -0.71 -12.79
CA GLN A 54 -1.15 -1.57 -13.97
C GLN A 54 0.27 -2.13 -14.15
N ASP A 55 1.25 -1.25 -14.07
CA ASP A 55 2.66 -1.56 -14.16
C ASP A 55 3.14 -2.51 -13.04
N VAL A 56 2.62 -2.33 -11.82
CA VAL A 56 2.87 -3.24 -10.69
C VAL A 56 2.35 -4.65 -10.99
N PHE A 57 1.15 -4.78 -11.55
CA PHE A 57 0.59 -6.09 -11.87
C PHE A 57 1.31 -6.78 -13.03
N ILE A 58 1.77 -6.03 -14.04
CA ILE A 58 2.60 -6.57 -15.13
C ILE A 58 3.91 -7.13 -14.56
N ASP A 59 4.60 -6.35 -13.71
CA ASP A 59 5.84 -6.78 -13.06
C ASP A 59 5.60 -7.95 -12.11
N LEU A 60 4.45 -7.98 -11.42
CA LEU A 60 4.05 -9.08 -10.55
C LEU A 60 3.88 -10.37 -11.34
N TRP A 61 3.14 -10.34 -12.45
CA TRP A 61 2.96 -11.51 -13.33
C TRP A 61 4.29 -12.06 -13.82
N ARG A 62 5.16 -11.18 -14.36
CA ARG A 62 6.49 -11.56 -14.85
C ARG A 62 7.38 -12.13 -13.76
N GLY A 63 7.32 -11.53 -12.57
CA GLY A 63 8.15 -11.92 -11.45
C GLY A 63 7.67 -13.19 -10.74
N LEU A 64 6.36 -13.49 -10.79
CA LEU A 64 5.79 -14.71 -10.22
C LEU A 64 6.33 -15.98 -10.88
N GLN A 65 6.68 -15.92 -12.17
CA GLN A 65 7.32 -17.04 -12.90
C GLN A 65 8.65 -17.49 -12.29
N LYS A 66 9.30 -16.63 -11.51
CA LYS A 66 10.58 -16.91 -10.82
C LYS A 66 10.42 -16.93 -9.29
N PHE A 67 9.20 -16.76 -8.81
CA PHE A 67 8.92 -16.66 -7.39
C PHE A 67 8.60 -18.04 -6.82
N THR A 68 9.38 -18.49 -5.85
CA THR A 68 9.07 -19.70 -5.09
C THR A 68 8.25 -19.33 -3.87
N TYR A 69 6.98 -19.74 -3.85
CA TYR A 69 6.11 -19.50 -2.71
C TYR A 69 6.62 -20.23 -1.47
N SER A 70 6.98 -19.48 -0.43
CA SER A 70 7.29 -20.03 0.90
C SER A 70 6.22 -19.66 1.93
N SER A 71 5.67 -18.44 1.86
CA SER A 71 4.60 -17.97 2.73
C SER A 71 3.89 -16.74 2.15
N GLU A 72 2.69 -16.41 2.67
CA GLU A 72 1.97 -15.20 2.28
C GLU A 72 2.77 -13.94 2.60
N GLU A 73 3.50 -13.91 3.72
CA GLU A 73 4.32 -12.76 4.10
C GLU A 73 5.44 -12.48 3.09
N GLN A 74 6.06 -13.53 2.58
CA GLN A 74 7.09 -13.40 1.55
C GLN A 74 6.48 -12.88 0.23
N PHE A 75 5.28 -13.35 -0.11
CA PHE A 75 4.55 -12.89 -1.29
C PHE A 75 4.18 -11.41 -1.17
N TYR A 76 3.59 -10.97 -0.07
CA TYR A 76 3.30 -9.54 0.14
C TYR A 76 4.58 -8.71 0.16
N GLY A 77 5.65 -9.18 0.82
CA GLY A 77 6.96 -8.54 0.75
C GLY A 77 7.48 -8.37 -0.68
N PHE A 78 7.25 -9.35 -1.54
CA PHE A 78 7.60 -9.29 -2.96
C PHE A 78 6.76 -8.25 -3.72
N VAL A 79 5.42 -8.24 -3.55
CA VAL A 79 4.53 -7.24 -4.15
C VAL A 79 4.94 -5.81 -3.74
N PHE A 80 5.19 -5.58 -2.46
CA PHE A 80 5.57 -4.25 -1.97
C PHE A 80 6.96 -3.81 -2.43
N LYS A 81 7.89 -4.74 -2.71
CA LYS A 81 9.16 -4.39 -3.36
C LYS A 81 8.94 -3.84 -4.77
N ILE A 82 8.01 -4.42 -5.53
CA ILE A 82 7.64 -3.93 -6.87
C ILE A 82 7.04 -2.52 -6.75
N ILE A 83 6.06 -2.34 -5.86
CA ILE A 83 5.41 -1.03 -5.63
C ILE A 83 6.44 0.03 -5.23
N LYS A 84 7.32 -0.28 -4.27
CA LYS A 84 8.35 0.67 -3.82
C LYS A 84 9.30 1.06 -4.94
N ARG A 85 9.69 0.11 -5.81
CA ARG A 85 10.50 0.40 -6.98
C ARG A 85 9.77 1.36 -7.94
N LYS A 86 8.50 1.09 -8.25
CA LYS A 86 7.68 1.93 -9.13
C LYS A 86 7.50 3.34 -8.57
N LEU A 87 7.16 3.47 -7.29
CA LEU A 87 7.08 4.76 -6.60
C LEU A 87 8.43 5.49 -6.58
N SER A 88 9.54 4.79 -6.36
CA SER A 88 10.86 5.43 -6.39
C SER A 88 11.22 5.97 -7.79
N VAL A 89 10.86 5.26 -8.85
CA VAL A 89 11.05 5.74 -10.23
C VAL A 89 10.17 6.95 -10.51
N TYR A 90 8.89 6.88 -10.10
CA TYR A 90 7.96 8.00 -10.18
C TYR A 90 8.52 9.24 -9.47
N TYR A 91 8.87 9.14 -8.19
CA TYR A 91 9.40 10.29 -7.45
C TYR A 91 10.70 10.82 -8.03
N LYS A 92 11.62 9.98 -8.53
CA LYS A 92 12.83 10.47 -9.20
C LYS A 92 12.52 11.29 -10.44
N LYS A 93 11.60 10.80 -11.29
CA LYS A 93 11.18 11.48 -12.52
C LYS A 93 10.49 12.82 -12.22
N HIS A 94 9.75 12.89 -11.11
CA HIS A 94 9.06 14.10 -10.68
C HIS A 94 9.90 15.02 -9.78
N GLN A 95 10.98 14.52 -9.16
CA GLN A 95 11.98 15.32 -8.43
C GLN A 95 12.92 16.06 -9.38
N THR A 96 13.24 15.51 -10.56
CA THR A 96 14.04 16.23 -11.58
C THR A 96 13.31 17.47 -12.14
N THR A 97 12.01 17.62 -11.85
CA THR A 97 11.21 18.81 -12.19
C THR A 97 11.17 19.85 -11.06
N LEU A 98 11.71 19.52 -9.87
CA LEU A 98 11.60 20.30 -8.64
C LEU A 98 12.98 20.50 -8.01
N GLU A 99 13.88 21.18 -8.71
CA GLU A 99 14.89 21.99 -8.01
C GLU A 99 14.24 23.36 -7.75
N ILE A 100 14.26 23.77 -6.47
CA ILE A 100 13.65 24.96 -5.82
C ILE A 100 12.21 24.74 -5.32
N ASP A 101 12.06 24.20 -4.10
CA ASP A 101 11.78 24.99 -2.88
C ASP A 101 11.57 24.02 -1.69
N GLU A 102 12.30 24.20 -0.60
CA GLU A 102 12.28 23.31 0.59
C GLU A 102 11.02 23.49 1.47
N ASN A 103 9.98 24.15 0.96
CA ASN A 103 8.72 24.40 1.70
C ASN A 103 7.51 23.62 1.20
N ASP A 104 7.62 22.79 0.14
CA ASP A 104 6.45 22.22 -0.53
C ASP A 104 5.94 20.87 0.03
N LEU A 105 6.24 20.57 1.30
CA LEU A 105 5.57 19.48 2.02
C LEU A 105 4.10 19.80 2.37
N GLU A 106 3.60 21.00 2.04
CA GLU A 106 2.24 21.45 2.32
C GLU A 106 1.27 21.44 1.13
N GLN A 107 1.71 21.25 -0.12
CA GLN A 107 0.81 21.35 -1.29
C GLN A 107 0.56 20.02 -2.01
N SER A 108 -0.38 19.23 -1.49
CA SER A 108 -1.15 18.27 -2.31
C SER A 108 -2.50 17.92 -1.68
N HIS A 109 -3.20 18.93 -1.18
CA HIS A 109 -4.53 18.79 -0.57
C HIS A 109 -5.60 19.59 -1.31
N GLU A 110 -5.57 19.58 -2.64
CA GLU A 110 -6.71 20.02 -3.42
C GLU A 110 -6.91 19.08 -4.61
N ARG A 111 -7.86 18.16 -4.46
CA ARG A 111 -8.90 17.82 -5.47
C ARG A 111 -9.85 16.71 -4.96
N ASP A 112 -11.13 16.95 -5.24
CA ASP A 112 -12.34 16.12 -5.11
C ASP A 112 -13.06 16.02 -3.73
N VAL A 113 -13.64 17.16 -3.32
CA VAL A 113 -15.08 17.46 -3.11
C VAL A 113 -15.99 16.38 -2.46
N GLU A 114 -16.54 16.75 -1.29
CA GLU A 114 -17.86 16.39 -0.71
C GLU A 114 -18.13 15.01 -0.07
N LEU A 115 -17.15 14.46 0.65
CA LEU A 115 -17.40 13.47 1.73
C LEU A 115 -16.70 13.89 3.06
N ALA A 116 -16.55 15.21 3.27
CA ALA A 116 -15.23 15.83 3.30
C ALA A 116 -14.66 16.34 4.65
N ASP A 117 -15.29 16.14 5.81
CA ASP A 117 -14.66 16.59 7.06
C ASP A 117 -14.00 15.45 7.84
N ASP A 118 -14.73 14.39 8.22
CA ASP A 118 -14.14 13.31 9.02
C ASP A 118 -13.04 12.53 8.28
N LEU A 119 -13.24 12.25 6.99
CA LEU A 119 -12.26 11.56 6.16
C LEU A 119 -11.05 12.44 5.82
N ARG A 120 -11.25 13.76 5.70
CA ARG A 120 -10.16 14.71 5.47
C ARG A 120 -9.34 14.87 6.74
N ILE A 121 -9.99 15.10 7.88
CA ILE A 121 -9.33 15.13 9.20
C ILE A 121 -8.55 13.84 9.41
N LEU A 122 -9.13 12.66 9.11
CA LEU A 122 -8.43 11.39 9.25
C LEU A 122 -7.20 11.30 8.32
N THR A 123 -7.34 11.67 7.05
CA THR A 123 -6.23 11.63 6.07
C THR A 123 -5.12 12.60 6.44
N THR A 124 -5.46 13.84 6.81
CA THR A 124 -4.50 14.85 7.28
C THR A 124 -3.85 14.45 8.60
N THR A 125 -4.60 13.85 9.53
CA THR A 125 -4.09 13.42 10.85
C THR A 125 -3.16 12.21 10.72
N VAL A 126 -3.46 11.28 9.82
CA VAL A 126 -2.53 10.20 9.43
C VAL A 126 -1.30 10.78 8.71
N GLY A 127 -1.48 11.83 7.91
CA GLY A 127 -0.40 12.64 7.33
C GLY A 127 0.54 13.28 8.35
N LYS A 128 0.08 13.60 9.57
CA LYS A 128 0.95 14.13 10.64
C LYS A 128 1.82 13.06 11.32
N LEU A 129 1.56 11.77 11.08
CA LEU A 129 2.40 10.71 11.63
C LEU A 129 3.77 10.67 10.96
N LYS A 130 4.80 10.33 11.75
CA LYS A 130 6.12 9.96 11.24
C LYS A 130 5.98 8.86 10.20
N GLU A 131 6.68 8.97 9.07
CA GLU A 131 6.57 8.10 7.90
C GLU A 131 6.51 6.60 8.26
N LYS A 132 7.45 6.13 9.11
CA LYS A 132 7.51 4.71 9.53
C LYS A 132 6.29 4.23 10.32
N SER A 133 5.61 5.12 11.03
CA SER A 133 4.38 4.85 11.78
C SER A 133 3.14 4.98 10.88
N ARG A 134 3.14 5.99 9.99
CA ARG A 134 2.12 6.16 8.96
C ARG A 134 1.99 4.90 8.11
N VAL A 135 3.09 4.44 7.52
CA VAL A 135 3.13 3.24 6.66
C VAL A 135 2.55 2.02 7.38
N VAL A 136 2.77 1.85 8.70
CA VAL A 136 2.20 0.74 9.46
C VAL A 136 0.68 0.85 9.59
N ILE A 137 0.13 2.04 9.83
CA ILE A 137 -1.31 2.28 9.87
C ILE A 137 -1.93 2.00 8.49
N GLU A 138 -1.35 2.54 7.44
CA GLU A 138 -1.85 2.36 6.08
C GLU A 138 -1.85 0.89 5.65
N LEU A 139 -0.73 0.19 5.84
CA LEU A 139 -0.64 -1.24 5.53
C LEU A 139 -1.60 -2.09 6.37
N ARG A 140 -1.85 -1.70 7.62
CA ARG A 140 -2.76 -2.42 8.51
C ARG A 140 -4.22 -2.21 8.15
N TYR A 141 -4.64 -0.97 7.93
CA TYR A 141 -6.05 -0.61 7.81
C TYR A 141 -6.51 -0.42 6.36
N TRP A 142 -5.66 0.08 5.48
CA TRP A 142 -5.98 0.18 4.05
C TRP A 142 -5.62 -1.10 3.30
N SER A 143 -4.54 -1.78 3.70
CA SER A 143 -4.12 -3.02 3.05
C SER A 143 -4.50 -4.31 3.79
N GLY A 144 -5.09 -4.21 4.98
CA GLY A 144 -5.59 -5.36 5.73
C GLY A 144 -4.50 -6.32 6.24
N LEU A 145 -3.24 -5.89 6.26
CA LEU A 145 -2.11 -6.77 6.56
C LEU A 145 -1.93 -7.00 8.07
N THR A 146 -1.52 -8.20 8.41
CA THR A 146 -1.08 -8.60 9.75
C THR A 146 0.23 -7.89 10.14
N PHE A 147 0.50 -7.78 11.44
CA PHE A 147 1.74 -7.16 11.91
C PHE A 147 2.99 -7.92 11.45
N ARG A 148 2.86 -9.24 11.27
CA ARG A 148 3.92 -10.11 10.79
C ARG A 148 4.25 -9.81 9.32
N GLU A 149 3.22 -9.72 8.47
CA GLU A 149 3.38 -9.35 7.04
C GLU A 149 4.03 -7.98 6.90
N ILE A 150 3.57 -6.99 7.69
CA ILE A 150 4.14 -5.64 7.69
C ILE A 150 5.61 -5.66 8.13
N GLY A 151 5.99 -6.52 9.08
CA GLY A 151 7.37 -6.64 9.54
C GLY A 151 8.30 -7.11 8.42
N VAL A 152 7.86 -8.08 7.63
CA VAL A 152 8.61 -8.56 6.45
C VAL A 152 8.73 -7.45 5.40
N ILE A 153 7.64 -6.74 5.11
CA ILE A 153 7.62 -5.63 4.13
C ILE A 153 8.58 -4.50 4.56
N LEU A 154 8.58 -4.13 5.83
CA LEU A 154 9.38 -3.04 6.37
C LEU A 154 10.78 -3.47 6.82
N ASN A 155 11.15 -4.74 6.60
CA ASN A 155 12.39 -5.34 7.05
C ASN A 155 12.68 -5.07 8.54
N CYS A 156 11.69 -5.32 9.40
CA CYS A 156 11.80 -5.18 10.85
C CYS A 156 11.02 -6.27 11.60
N LYS A 157 11.29 -6.43 12.91
CA LYS A 157 10.60 -7.42 13.72
C LYS A 157 9.12 -7.06 13.88
N GLU A 158 8.25 -8.06 13.95
CA GLU A 158 6.81 -7.87 14.24
C GLU A 158 6.59 -7.04 15.51
N THR A 159 7.42 -7.25 16.54
CA THR A 159 7.41 -6.46 17.77
C THR A 159 7.67 -4.97 17.50
N THR A 160 8.58 -4.64 16.58
CA THR A 160 8.82 -3.26 16.14
C THR A 160 7.60 -2.68 15.42
N VAL A 161 6.90 -3.49 14.60
CA VAL A 161 5.66 -3.06 13.94
C VAL A 161 4.57 -2.78 14.96
N LYS A 162 4.35 -3.66 15.94
CA LYS A 162 3.38 -3.46 17.03
C LYS A 162 3.67 -2.19 17.82
N VAL A 163 4.94 -1.91 18.13
CA VAL A 163 5.35 -0.66 18.79
C VAL A 163 5.06 0.55 17.91
N ARG A 164 5.36 0.50 16.60
CA ARG A 164 5.08 1.60 15.66
C ARG A 164 3.58 1.84 15.49
N HIS A 165 2.78 0.78 15.45
CA HIS A 165 1.32 0.83 15.40
C HIS A 165 0.74 1.46 16.67
N HIS A 166 1.14 0.99 17.86
CA HIS A 166 0.70 1.57 19.13
C HIS A 166 1.06 3.06 19.24
N ARG A 167 2.30 3.43 18.87
CA ARG A 167 2.73 4.84 18.84
C ARG A 167 1.89 5.66 17.87
N ALA A 168 1.61 5.12 16.68
CA ALA A 168 0.78 5.78 15.69
C ALA A 168 -0.63 6.03 16.23
N LEU A 169 -1.28 5.03 16.82
CA LEU A 169 -2.60 5.20 17.44
C LEU A 169 -2.59 6.23 18.57
N LYS A 170 -1.56 6.24 19.42
CA LYS A 170 -1.43 7.22 20.49
C LYS A 170 -1.34 8.65 19.94
N THR A 171 -0.51 8.86 18.92
CA THR A 171 -0.40 10.17 18.27
C THR A 171 -1.69 10.57 17.56
N LEU A 172 -2.38 9.64 16.88
CA LEU A 172 -3.69 9.92 16.28
C LEU A 172 -4.71 10.32 17.35
N GLN A 173 -4.74 9.64 18.51
CA GLN A 173 -5.62 9.98 19.63
C GLN A 173 -5.30 11.35 20.23
N GLU A 174 -4.02 11.70 20.35
CA GLU A 174 -3.59 13.03 20.82
C GLU A 174 -4.05 14.13 19.86
N ILE A 175 -3.84 13.94 18.55
CA ILE A 175 -4.29 14.92 17.54
C ILE A 175 -5.82 15.02 17.54
N MET A 176 -6.56 13.91 17.59
CA MET A 176 -8.03 13.94 17.60
C MET A 176 -8.61 14.62 18.84
N LYS A 177 -7.91 14.62 19.98
CA LYS A 177 -8.32 15.36 21.18
C LYS A 177 -8.21 16.88 21.02
N GLU A 178 -7.36 17.37 20.12
CA GLU A 178 -7.27 18.80 19.81
C GLU A 178 -8.42 19.28 18.91
N TYR A 179 -9.15 18.35 18.27
CA TYR A 179 -10.29 18.64 17.41
C TYR A 179 -11.65 18.43 18.11
N MET A 180 -11.67 17.99 19.36
CA MET A 180 -12.88 17.83 20.20
C MET A 180 -12.91 18.90 21.30
#